data_AF-A0A834XKV6-F1
#
_entry.id   AF-A0A834XKV6-F1
#
_cell.length_a   1.000
_cell.length_b   1.000
_cell.length_c   1.000
_cell.angle_alpha   90.00
_cell.angle_beta   90.00
_cell.angle_gamma   90.00
#
_symmetry.space_group_name_H-M   'P 1'
#
loop_
_entity.id
_entity.type
_entity.pdbx_description
1 polymer ?
#
loop_
_entity_poly.entity_id
_entity_poly.type
_entity_poly.pdbx_seq_one_letter_code
_entity_poly.pdbx_strand_id
1 'polypeptide(L)'
;MSVLCRFSRLSRNFLIKNPIIRKDNLSRGIRTVLQDEKPSRGILKTSFIGGIIGAAIGVGYAFNKIERDRKNLKNEGHEIPIEVIKYKPAFEVSRKIVSPVDSTGLKLTLFQYQSCPFCCKVRTFLDYYGISYDVVEVEPVFRPQIKWSSYKKVPILLAKVDNGYQPLNDSTMIVSVLVSYLNDKTYKINELTTFYPKIAINDENGKFKEEIVNKYFLMYQGSVPKDRTLDDIVEERKWRKWADEVFVHTLSPNVYRTINESYQTFNIFSDAGKWDEYFSSWERLLMINIGALAMYFIGKRLKKRHHLKDDVRQSFMMK
;
A
#
# COMPACT_ATOMS: atom_id res chain seq x y z
N MET A 1 22.75 -35.08 -41.40
CA MET A 1 22.91 -35.72 -42.72
C MET A 1 21.52 -36.19 -43.15
N SER A 2 20.79 -35.37 -43.92
CA SER A 2 20.57 -35.54 -45.39
C SER A 2 19.78 -36.83 -45.69
N VAL A 3 18.69 -36.87 -46.45
CA VAL A 3 18.13 -35.99 -47.48
C VAL A 3 16.74 -36.57 -47.82
N LEU A 4 15.81 -35.69 -48.22
CA LEU A 4 14.62 -35.86 -49.06
C LEU A 4 14.30 -37.26 -49.65
N CYS A 5 13.01 -37.64 -49.66
CA CYS A 5 12.24 -37.68 -50.91
C CYS A 5 10.77 -38.15 -50.80
N ARG A 6 9.93 -37.43 -51.55
CA ARG A 6 8.84 -37.91 -52.43
C ARG A 6 7.52 -38.39 -51.82
N PHE A 7 6.56 -37.47 -51.87
CA PHE A 7 5.18 -37.73 -52.23
C PHE A 7 5.06 -38.42 -53.60
N SER A 8 4.21 -39.43 -53.71
CA SER A 8 3.57 -39.78 -54.98
C SER A 8 2.21 -40.46 -54.80
N ARG A 9 1.20 -39.89 -55.48
CA ARG A 9 0.08 -40.54 -56.20
C ARG A 9 -0.99 -41.29 -55.38
N LEU A 10 -2.22 -40.78 -55.48
CA LEU A 10 -3.31 -41.33 -56.32
C LEU A 10 -4.48 -40.31 -56.29
N SER A 11 -4.92 -39.73 -57.43
CA SER A 11 -5.96 -40.25 -58.36
C SER A 11 -7.36 -40.27 -57.71
N ARG A 12 -8.47 -39.78 -58.26
CA ARG A 12 -8.89 -39.52 -59.66
C ARG A 12 -10.20 -38.71 -59.65
N ASN A 13 -10.33 -37.84 -60.67
CA ASN A 13 -11.49 -37.59 -61.54
C ASN A 13 -12.90 -37.38 -60.95
N PHE A 14 -13.50 -36.23 -61.28
CA PHE A 14 -14.79 -36.20 -61.99
C PHE A 14 -14.87 -34.98 -62.95
N LEU A 15 -14.83 -35.32 -64.25
CA LEU A 15 -15.62 -34.81 -65.39
C LEU A 15 -15.82 -33.31 -65.69
N ILE A 16 -15.01 -32.88 -66.68
CA ILE A 16 -15.27 -32.12 -67.93
C ILE A 16 -16.73 -31.83 -68.33
N LYS A 17 -17.01 -30.56 -68.69
CA LYS A 17 -17.69 -30.12 -69.95
C LYS A 17 -17.35 -28.64 -70.29
N ASN A 18 -16.78 -28.43 -71.48
CA ASN A 18 -16.44 -27.16 -72.16
C ASN A 18 -17.67 -26.60 -72.97
N PRO A 19 -17.55 -25.56 -73.83
CA PRO A 19 -17.21 -24.15 -73.56
C PRO A 19 -18.22 -23.19 -74.24
N ILE A 20 -18.38 -21.94 -73.78
CA ILE A 20 -18.89 -20.85 -74.63
C ILE A 20 -18.01 -19.62 -74.45
N ILE A 21 -17.32 -19.28 -75.54
CA ILE A 21 -16.52 -18.08 -75.73
C ILE A 21 -17.48 -16.92 -75.96
N ARG A 22 -17.48 -15.94 -75.05
CA ARG A 22 -17.83 -14.56 -75.39
C ARG A 22 -16.74 -13.66 -74.83
N LYS A 23 -15.94 -13.14 -75.78
CA LYS A 23 -14.97 -12.07 -75.59
C LYS A 23 -15.72 -10.85 -75.08
N ASP A 24 -15.42 -10.41 -73.87
CA ASP A 24 -15.50 -9.00 -73.51
C ASP A 24 -14.26 -8.65 -72.68
N ASN A 25 -13.43 -7.82 -73.29
CA ASN A 25 -12.20 -7.28 -72.72
C ASN A 25 -12.56 -6.33 -71.57
N LEU A 26 -12.28 -6.72 -70.33
CA LEU A 26 -11.98 -5.75 -69.28
C LEU A 26 -11.06 -6.37 -68.23
N SER A 27 -9.76 -6.32 -68.51
CA SER A 27 -8.70 -6.58 -67.54
C SER A 27 -8.71 -5.48 -66.48
N ARG A 28 -9.52 -5.64 -65.44
CA ARG A 28 -9.30 -4.94 -64.16
C ARG A 28 -8.15 -5.62 -63.43
N GLY A 29 -6.93 -5.31 -63.87
CA GLY A 29 -5.74 -5.52 -63.06
C GLY A 29 -5.83 -4.62 -61.84
N ILE A 30 -5.90 -5.21 -60.64
CA ILE A 30 -5.60 -4.51 -59.41
C ILE A 30 -4.11 -4.18 -59.47
N ARG A 31 -3.78 -3.00 -59.99
CA ARG A 31 -2.50 -2.37 -59.73
C ARG A 31 -2.52 -1.99 -58.25
N THR A 32 -1.78 -2.73 -57.43
CA THR A 32 -1.21 -2.16 -56.22
C THR A 32 -0.35 -0.97 -56.66
N VAL A 33 -0.90 0.24 -56.54
CA VAL A 33 -0.08 1.44 -56.50
C VAL A 33 0.70 1.30 -55.19
N LEU A 34 1.96 0.87 -55.28
CA LEU A 34 2.95 1.19 -54.27
C LEU A 34 3.09 2.72 -54.32
N GLN A 35 2.23 3.39 -53.57
CA GLN A 35 2.40 4.80 -53.31
C GLN A 35 3.54 4.86 -52.30
N ASP A 36 4.76 5.05 -52.79
CA ASP A 36 5.87 5.48 -51.94
C ASP A 36 5.44 6.81 -51.31
N GLU A 37 4.98 6.75 -50.06
CA GLU A 37 4.78 7.94 -49.25
C GLU A 37 6.15 8.58 -49.02
N LYS A 38 6.49 9.56 -49.87
CA LYS A 38 7.61 10.46 -49.60
C LYS A 38 7.35 11.11 -48.24
N PRO A 39 8.23 10.95 -47.24
CA PRO A 39 7.98 11.44 -45.89
C PRO A 39 7.83 12.96 -45.93
N SER A 40 6.64 13.45 -45.59
CA SER A 40 6.42 14.88 -45.46
C SER A 40 7.29 15.40 -44.31
N ARG A 41 8.02 16.50 -44.54
CA ARG A 41 8.95 17.10 -43.58
C ARG A 41 8.32 17.43 -42.21
N GLY A 42 6.99 17.43 -42.09
CA GLY A 42 6.26 17.64 -40.83
C GLY A 42 6.24 16.42 -39.90
N ILE A 43 6.04 15.20 -40.44
CA ILE A 43 5.94 13.96 -39.65
C ILE A 43 7.30 13.60 -39.04
N LEU A 44 8.38 13.83 -39.80
CA LEU A 44 9.74 13.62 -39.32
C LEU A 44 10.05 14.57 -38.14
N LYS A 45 9.69 15.85 -38.26
CA LYS A 45 9.92 16.86 -37.20
C LYS A 45 9.16 16.52 -35.91
N THR A 46 7.91 16.08 -35.98
CA THR A 46 7.14 15.66 -34.80
C THR A 46 7.71 14.39 -34.15
N SER A 47 8.22 13.44 -34.94
CA SER A 47 8.89 12.23 -34.43
C SER A 47 10.22 12.55 -33.75
N PHE A 48 11.01 13.49 -34.28
CA PHE A 48 12.25 13.95 -33.65
C PHE A 48 11.97 14.66 -32.32
N ILE A 49 10.97 15.55 -32.28
CA ILE A 49 10.56 16.25 -31.04
C ILE A 49 10.06 15.24 -29.99
N GLY A 50 9.24 14.27 -30.39
CA GLY A 50 8.77 13.20 -29.48
C GLY A 50 9.91 12.32 -28.96
N GLY A 51 10.89 11.99 -29.82
CA GLY A 51 12.10 11.25 -29.43
C GLY A 51 12.97 12.00 -28.42
N ILE A 52 13.15 13.31 -28.59
CA ILE A 52 13.93 14.15 -27.66
C ILE A 52 13.23 14.25 -26.30
N ILE A 53 11.91 14.49 -26.28
CA ILE A 53 11.14 14.57 -25.03
C ILE A 53 11.16 13.22 -24.31
N GLY A 54 10.95 12.12 -25.03
CA GLY A 54 11.02 10.76 -24.48
C GLY A 54 12.41 10.44 -23.90
N ALA A 55 13.48 10.82 -24.59
CA ALA A 55 14.85 10.67 -24.11
C ALA A 55 15.12 11.51 -22.86
N ALA A 56 14.69 12.78 -22.83
CA ALA A 56 14.86 13.66 -21.68
C ALA A 56 14.12 13.15 -20.44
N ILE A 57 12.87 12.67 -20.60
CA ILE A 57 12.10 12.04 -19.52
C ILE A 57 12.78 10.75 -19.05
N GLY A 58 13.25 9.92 -19.99
CA GLY A 58 13.95 8.68 -19.68
C GLY A 58 15.25 8.90 -18.90
N VAL A 59 16.07 9.86 -19.35
CA VAL A 59 17.31 10.27 -18.68
C VAL A 59 17.00 10.86 -17.31
N GLY A 60 16.03 11.78 -17.21
CA GLY A 60 15.62 12.35 -15.93
C GLY A 60 15.12 11.31 -14.92
N TYR A 61 14.32 10.34 -15.38
CA TYR A 61 13.87 9.22 -14.56
C TYR A 61 15.04 8.33 -14.11
N ALA A 62 15.99 8.04 -15.01
CA ALA A 62 17.17 7.24 -14.71
C ALA A 62 18.07 7.94 -13.68
N PHE A 63 18.36 9.23 -13.84
CA PHE A 63 19.12 10.02 -12.87
C PHE A 63 18.46 10.03 -11.50
N ASN A 64 17.16 10.32 -11.42
CA ASN A 64 16.41 10.32 -10.16
C ASN A 64 16.35 8.92 -9.52
N LYS A 65 16.32 7.85 -10.33
CA LYS A 65 16.41 6.47 -9.83
C LYS A 65 17.80 6.19 -9.24
N ILE A 66 18.87 6.50 -9.96
CA ILE A 66 20.26 6.32 -9.51
C ILE A 66 20.53 7.11 -8.21
N GLU A 67 20.05 8.35 -8.12
CA GLU A 67 20.24 9.17 -6.92
C GLU A 67 19.51 8.59 -5.70
N ARG A 68 18.28 8.08 -5.90
CA ARG A 68 17.54 7.36 -4.86
C ARG A 68 18.28 6.11 -4.41
N ASP A 69 18.76 5.30 -5.36
CA ASP A 69 19.48 4.06 -5.05
C ASP A 69 20.79 4.34 -4.29
N ARG A 70 21.51 5.42 -4.63
CA ARG A 70 22.69 5.89 -3.88
C ARG A 70 22.36 6.32 -2.45
N LYS A 71 21.27 7.08 -2.25
CA LYS A 71 20.82 7.48 -0.90
C LYS A 71 20.42 6.26 -0.08
N ASN A 72 19.73 5.30 -0.69
CA ASN A 72 19.34 4.05 -0.05
C ASN A 72 20.57 3.24 0.40
N LEU A 73 21.56 3.04 -0.49
CA LEU A 73 22.82 2.37 -0.15
C LEU A 73 23.57 3.07 0.99
N LYS A 74 23.61 4.41 0.99
CA LYS A 74 24.25 5.17 2.07
C LYS A 74 23.55 4.99 3.41
N ASN A 75 22.24 4.79 3.42
CA ASN A 75 21.43 4.68 4.63
C ASN A 75 21.27 3.23 5.11
N GLU A 76 21.72 2.25 4.33
CA GLU A 76 21.59 0.83 4.66
C GLU A 76 22.32 0.49 5.98
N GLY A 77 21.62 -0.19 6.88
CA GLY A 77 22.15 -0.58 8.19
C GLY A 77 22.28 0.56 9.21
N HIS A 78 22.00 1.81 8.84
CA HIS A 78 21.99 2.92 9.79
C HIS A 78 20.69 2.94 10.61
N GLU A 79 20.84 3.14 11.92
CA GLU A 79 19.72 3.42 12.81
C GLU A 79 19.27 4.87 12.66
N ILE A 80 17.99 5.05 12.35
CA ILE A 80 17.36 6.37 12.27
C ILE A 80 16.52 6.54 13.54
N PRO A 81 16.99 7.35 14.51
CA PRO A 81 16.21 7.61 15.72
C PRO A 81 14.95 8.39 15.37
N ILE A 82 13.90 8.17 16.15
CA ILE A 82 12.64 8.90 15.96
C ILE A 82 12.73 10.22 16.70
N GLU A 83 12.97 11.30 15.96
CA GLU A 83 13.16 12.63 16.54
C GLU A 83 11.90 13.19 17.20
N VAL A 84 12.09 13.88 18.33
CA VAL A 84 11.06 14.65 19.03
C VAL A 84 10.78 15.94 18.25
N ILE A 85 9.51 16.22 18.01
CA ILE A 85 9.07 17.44 17.34
C ILE A 85 8.81 18.50 18.40
N LYS A 86 9.39 19.69 18.22
CA LYS A 86 9.29 20.78 19.20
C LYS A 86 7.87 21.35 19.33
N TYR A 87 7.16 21.51 18.21
CA TYR A 87 5.85 22.13 18.16
C TYR A 87 4.76 21.14 17.72
N LYS A 88 3.56 21.28 18.27
CA LYS A 88 2.40 20.51 17.81
C LYS A 88 2.10 20.95 16.37
N PRO A 89 2.01 20.02 15.40
CA PRO A 89 1.57 20.37 14.06
C PRO A 89 0.17 20.99 14.09
N ALA A 90 -0.11 21.93 13.19
CA ALA A 90 -1.43 22.55 13.08
C ALA A 90 -2.37 21.60 12.33
N PHE A 91 -3.39 21.10 13.03
CA PHE A 91 -4.47 20.30 12.48
C PHE A 91 -5.71 20.43 13.36
N GLU A 92 -6.87 20.22 12.74
CA GLU A 92 -8.13 20.14 13.45
C GLU A 92 -8.34 18.73 14.00
N VAL A 93 -8.79 18.66 15.25
CA VAL A 93 -9.13 17.38 15.90
C VAL A 93 -10.51 16.99 15.43
N SER A 94 -10.62 15.85 14.77
CA SER A 94 -11.88 15.32 14.25
C SER A 94 -12.78 14.82 15.37
N ARG A 95 -12.23 14.06 16.33
CA ARG A 95 -12.96 13.47 17.46
C ARG A 95 -12.11 13.45 18.72
N LYS A 96 -12.74 13.52 19.89
CA LYS A 96 -12.08 13.35 21.19
C LYS A 96 -12.67 12.14 21.89
N ILE A 97 -11.82 11.19 22.25
CA ILE A 97 -12.21 10.00 23.00
C ILE A 97 -11.74 10.21 24.44
N VAL A 98 -12.69 10.39 25.35
CA VAL A 98 -12.42 10.63 26.77
C VAL A 98 -12.88 9.41 27.55
N SER A 99 -11.96 8.80 28.27
CA SER A 99 -12.23 7.67 29.14
C SER A 99 -12.24 8.14 30.61
N PRO A 100 -13.29 7.85 31.39
CA PRO A 100 -13.37 8.25 32.79
C PRO A 100 -12.38 7.49 33.69
N VAL A 101 -11.84 6.35 33.23
CA VAL A 101 -10.91 5.51 33.98
C VAL A 101 -9.44 5.77 33.63
N ASP A 102 -9.17 6.78 32.79
CA ASP A 102 -7.82 7.10 32.36
C ASP A 102 -6.96 7.63 33.52
N SER A 103 -5.98 6.82 33.91
CA SER A 103 -5.00 7.12 34.96
C SER A 103 -3.57 7.23 34.43
N THR A 104 -3.41 7.34 33.11
CA THR A 104 -2.10 7.34 32.46
C THR A 104 -1.46 8.72 32.44
N GLY A 105 -2.27 9.79 32.45
CA GLY A 105 -1.79 11.16 32.28
C GLY A 105 -1.20 11.47 30.90
N LEU A 106 -1.30 10.51 29.95
CA LEU A 106 -0.81 10.68 28.60
C LEU A 106 -1.71 11.63 27.81
N LYS A 107 -1.09 12.48 26.98
CA LYS A 107 -1.80 13.32 26.01
C LYS A 107 -1.47 12.82 24.62
N LEU A 108 -2.40 12.07 24.05
CA LEU A 108 -2.22 11.35 22.80
C LEU A 108 -3.07 11.94 21.68
N THR A 109 -2.52 11.99 20.47
CA THR A 109 -3.26 12.32 19.25
C THR A 109 -2.99 11.28 18.18
N LEU A 110 -4.03 10.56 17.77
CA LEU A 110 -3.98 9.49 16.77
C LEU A 110 -4.38 10.00 15.39
N PHE A 111 -3.45 9.99 14.44
CA PHE A 111 -3.71 10.21 13.03
C PHE A 111 -4.05 8.86 12.39
N GLN A 112 -5.25 8.74 11.83
CA GLN A 112 -5.73 7.47 11.32
C GLN A 112 -6.65 7.57 10.11
N TYR A 113 -6.96 6.41 9.55
CA TYR A 113 -8.22 6.18 8.83
C TYR A 113 -9.11 5.29 9.69
N GLN A 114 -10.38 5.65 9.83
CA GLN A 114 -11.31 4.89 10.66
C GLN A 114 -11.41 3.42 10.25
N SER A 115 -11.46 3.14 8.95
CA SER A 115 -11.62 1.79 8.40
C SER A 115 -10.30 1.00 8.24
N CYS A 116 -9.16 1.59 8.58
CA CYS A 116 -7.87 0.92 8.43
C CYS A 116 -7.63 -0.10 9.55
N PRO A 117 -7.28 -1.37 9.24
CA PRO A 117 -7.05 -2.40 10.26
C PRO A 117 -5.87 -2.06 11.18
N PHE A 118 -4.81 -1.44 10.66
CA PHE A 118 -3.67 -1.02 11.47
C PHE A 118 -4.04 0.09 12.45
N CYS A 119 -4.93 1.00 12.05
CA CYS A 119 -5.44 2.06 12.93
C CYS A 119 -6.40 1.48 13.98
N CYS A 120 -7.27 0.57 13.55
CA CYS A 120 -8.18 -0.17 14.42
C CYS A 120 -7.41 -0.89 15.54
N LYS A 121 -6.28 -1.53 15.23
CA LYS A 121 -5.40 -2.15 16.25
C LYS A 121 -5.02 -1.18 17.37
N VAL A 122 -4.59 0.03 17.02
CA VAL A 122 -4.20 1.05 18.01
C VAL A 122 -5.41 1.55 18.78
N ARG A 123 -6.55 1.80 18.11
CA ARG A 123 -7.80 2.20 18.77
C ARG A 123 -8.28 1.14 19.76
N THR A 124 -8.41 -0.11 19.32
CA THR A 124 -8.81 -1.24 20.17
C THR A 124 -7.93 -1.34 21.40
N PHE A 125 -6.62 -1.14 21.26
CA PHE A 125 -5.71 -1.10 22.40
C PHE A 125 -6.02 0.06 23.36
N LEU A 126 -6.10 1.30 22.85
CA LEU A 126 -6.37 2.50 23.67
C LEU A 126 -7.73 2.40 24.37
N ASP A 127 -8.76 1.96 23.64
CA ASP A 127 -10.12 1.77 24.14
C ASP A 127 -10.18 0.69 25.22
N TYR A 128 -9.49 -0.45 25.01
CA TYR A 128 -9.44 -1.55 25.98
C TYR A 128 -8.78 -1.15 27.31
N TYR A 129 -7.67 -0.41 27.25
CA TYR A 129 -6.98 0.10 28.43
C TYR A 129 -7.60 1.40 28.99
N GLY A 130 -8.68 1.90 28.37
CA GLY A 130 -9.38 3.10 28.82
C GLY A 130 -8.49 4.36 28.79
N ILE A 131 -7.60 4.49 27.81
CA ILE A 131 -6.71 5.64 27.62
C ILE A 131 -7.42 6.68 26.77
N SER A 132 -7.40 7.94 27.18
CA SER A 132 -8.00 9.05 26.43
C SER A 132 -7.09 9.52 25.29
N TYR A 133 -7.67 9.87 24.14
CA TYR A 133 -6.92 10.33 22.98
C TYR A 133 -7.76 11.21 22.06
N ASP A 134 -7.07 12.14 21.40
CA ASP A 134 -7.62 12.91 20.28
C ASP A 134 -7.46 12.10 18.98
N VAL A 135 -8.42 12.19 18.07
CA VAL A 135 -8.39 11.55 16.75
C VAL A 135 -8.34 12.62 15.67
N VAL A 136 -7.41 12.44 14.73
CA VAL A 136 -7.33 13.22 13.49
C VAL A 136 -7.60 12.26 12.34
N GLU A 137 -8.72 12.46 11.67
CA GLU A 137 -9.07 11.71 10.47
C GLU A 137 -8.23 12.24 9.30
N VAL A 138 -7.42 11.36 8.71
CA VAL A 138 -6.52 11.73 7.60
C VAL A 138 -7.24 11.53 6.29
N GLU A 139 -7.14 12.51 5.40
CA GLU A 139 -7.69 12.40 4.05
C GLU A 139 -6.82 11.40 3.24
N PRO A 140 -7.36 10.29 2.69
CA PRO A 140 -6.56 9.21 2.13
C PRO A 140 -5.74 9.53 0.87
N VAL A 141 -6.15 10.51 0.06
CA VAL A 141 -5.58 10.79 -1.28
C VAL A 141 -4.34 11.68 -1.18
N PHE A 142 -4.50 12.88 -0.66
CA PHE A 142 -3.48 13.93 -0.53
C PHE A 142 -2.81 13.92 0.85
N ARG A 143 -3.47 13.36 1.87
CA ARG A 143 -2.93 13.20 3.23
C ARG A 143 -2.34 14.50 3.83
N PRO A 144 -3.03 15.66 3.72
CA PRO A 144 -2.50 16.94 4.19
C PRO A 144 -2.18 16.92 5.69
N GLN A 145 -2.97 16.22 6.50
CA GLN A 145 -2.85 16.14 7.96
C GLN A 145 -1.53 15.51 8.43
N ILE A 146 -0.85 14.73 7.58
CA ILE A 146 0.44 14.09 7.89
C ILE A 146 1.60 14.60 7.01
N LYS A 147 1.42 15.74 6.32
CA LYS A 147 2.50 16.32 5.48
C LYS A 147 3.75 16.69 6.29
N TRP A 148 3.57 17.07 7.55
CA TRP A 148 4.64 17.41 8.49
C TRP A 148 5.55 16.22 8.86
N SER A 149 5.05 14.97 8.78
CA SER A 149 5.80 13.79 9.17
C SER A 149 6.64 13.26 8.01
N SER A 150 7.86 12.81 8.25
CA SER A 150 8.63 12.02 7.26
C SER A 150 7.96 10.67 6.98
N TYR A 151 7.25 10.11 7.97
CA TYR A 151 6.49 8.88 7.82
C TYR A 151 5.14 9.15 7.17
N LYS A 152 4.93 8.60 5.95
CA LYS A 152 3.77 8.87 5.10
C LYS A 152 2.66 7.82 5.17
N LYS A 153 2.61 7.04 6.26
CA LYS A 153 1.59 6.00 6.50
C LYS A 153 0.86 6.30 7.81
N VAL A 154 -0.31 5.69 7.98
CA VAL A 154 -1.09 5.70 9.23
C VAL A 154 -1.15 4.28 9.80
N PRO A 155 -1.32 4.11 11.13
CA PRO A 155 -1.46 5.16 12.14
C PRO A 155 -0.13 5.88 12.48
N ILE A 156 -0.26 7.13 12.91
CA ILE A 156 0.79 7.88 13.62
C ILE A 156 0.19 8.30 14.95
N LEU A 157 0.81 7.94 16.06
CA LEU A 157 0.38 8.39 17.39
C LEU A 157 1.36 9.44 17.90
N LEU A 158 0.87 10.65 18.13
CA LEU A 158 1.67 11.74 18.67
C LEU A 158 1.46 11.82 20.18
N ALA A 159 2.52 11.54 20.94
CA ALA A 159 2.49 11.63 22.40
C ALA A 159 3.16 12.92 22.87
N LYS A 160 2.50 13.69 23.74
CA LYS A 160 3.14 14.84 24.40
C LYS A 160 4.19 14.35 25.38
N VAL A 161 5.40 14.91 25.30
CA VAL A 161 6.53 14.66 26.19
C VAL A 161 7.09 16.00 26.69
N ASP A 162 8.00 15.98 27.67
CA ASP A 162 8.51 17.21 28.30
C ASP A 162 9.08 18.21 27.28
N ASN A 163 9.84 17.70 26.30
CA ASN A 163 10.54 18.52 25.29
C ASN A 163 9.78 18.67 23.96
N GLY A 164 8.46 18.42 23.95
CA GLY A 164 7.62 18.58 22.76
C GLY A 164 6.70 17.39 22.53
N TYR A 165 6.81 16.78 21.34
CA TYR A 165 5.93 15.71 20.89
C TYR A 165 6.73 14.58 20.27
N GLN A 166 6.57 13.37 20.82
CA GLN A 166 7.17 12.16 20.29
C GLN A 166 6.20 11.51 19.28
N PRO A 167 6.53 11.47 17.97
CA PRO A 167 5.76 10.68 17.03
C PRO A 167 6.10 9.20 17.20
N LEU A 168 5.06 8.36 17.31
CA LEU A 168 5.15 6.92 17.28
C LEU A 168 4.58 6.44 15.94
N ASN A 169 5.36 5.64 15.22
CA ASN A 169 5.03 5.19 13.87
C ASN A 169 4.94 3.66 13.86
N ASP A 170 4.14 3.10 12.96
CA ASP A 170 3.78 1.67 12.91
C ASP A 170 2.85 1.24 14.06
N SER A 171 1.72 0.63 13.69
CA SER A 171 0.68 0.23 14.65
C SER A 171 1.19 -0.75 15.72
N THR A 172 2.12 -1.62 15.39
CA THR A 172 2.61 -2.66 16.30
C THR A 172 3.65 -2.07 17.25
N MET A 173 4.54 -1.20 16.75
CA MET A 173 5.46 -0.45 17.61
C MET A 173 4.70 0.45 18.58
N ILE A 174 3.66 1.17 18.13
CA ILE A 174 2.80 1.99 19.00
C ILE A 174 2.27 1.17 20.16
N VAL A 175 1.67 0.00 19.88
CA VAL A 175 1.14 -0.90 20.92
C VAL A 175 2.26 -1.38 21.84
N SER A 176 3.42 -1.79 21.31
CA SER A 176 4.54 -2.28 22.13
C SER A 176 5.10 -1.22 23.08
N VAL A 177 5.26 0.02 22.60
CA VAL A 177 5.70 1.14 23.44
C VAL A 177 4.69 1.42 24.55
N LEU A 178 3.39 1.48 24.22
CA LEU A 178 2.35 1.76 25.20
C LEU A 178 2.20 0.63 26.22
N VAL A 179 2.28 -0.64 25.82
CA VAL A 179 2.26 -1.78 26.76
C VAL A 179 3.46 -1.70 27.70
N SER A 180 4.65 -1.43 27.17
CA SER A 180 5.87 -1.30 27.98
C SER A 180 5.74 -0.15 28.99
N TYR A 181 5.13 0.97 28.59
CA TYR A 181 4.83 2.10 29.47
C TYR A 181 3.78 1.78 30.56
N LEU A 182 2.71 1.06 30.21
CA LEU A 182 1.69 0.66 31.18
C LEU A 182 2.23 -0.34 32.20
N ASN A 183 3.17 -1.18 31.78
CA ASN A 183 3.85 -2.13 32.64
C ASN A 183 4.77 -1.44 33.65
N ASP A 184 5.57 -0.47 33.15
CA ASP A 184 6.48 0.30 33.97
C ASP A 184 6.38 1.80 33.64
N LYS A 185 5.64 2.51 34.49
CA LYS A 185 5.41 3.96 34.36
C LYS A 185 6.63 4.80 34.74
N THR A 186 7.72 4.19 35.23
CA THR A 186 8.95 4.95 35.56
C THR A 186 9.65 5.47 34.31
N TYR A 187 9.55 4.74 33.19
CA TYR A 187 10.12 5.13 31.91
C TYR A 187 9.19 6.07 31.15
N LYS A 188 9.79 7.08 30.52
CA LYS A 188 9.05 8.00 29.65
C LYS A 188 8.92 7.43 28.24
N ILE A 189 7.89 7.86 27.52
CA ILE A 189 7.62 7.40 26.14
C ILE A 189 8.82 7.66 25.20
N ASN A 190 9.50 8.80 25.34
CA ASN A 190 10.68 9.13 24.54
C ASN A 190 11.88 8.20 24.80
N GLU A 191 12.04 7.72 26.03
CA GLU A 191 13.09 6.74 26.36
C GLU A 191 12.72 5.37 25.77
N LEU A 192 11.47 4.95 25.92
CA LEU A 192 10.99 3.69 25.38
C LEU A 192 11.11 3.62 23.85
N THR A 193 10.93 4.74 23.14
CA THR A 193 11.10 4.77 21.69
C THR A 193 12.52 4.46 21.21
N THR A 194 13.54 4.64 22.05
CA THR A 194 14.93 4.32 21.68
C THR A 194 15.14 2.82 21.49
N PHE A 195 14.34 1.97 22.11
CA PHE A 195 14.41 0.51 21.96
C PHE A 195 13.79 -0.02 20.65
N TYR A 196 13.17 0.86 19.86
CA TYR A 196 12.50 0.56 18.60
C TYR A 196 13.07 1.40 17.44
N PRO A 197 14.38 1.28 17.11
CA PRO A 197 14.99 2.05 16.05
C PRO A 197 14.43 1.66 14.67
N LYS A 198 14.40 2.62 13.76
CA LYS A 198 14.14 2.36 12.34
C LYS A 198 15.46 1.98 11.68
N ILE A 199 15.49 0.83 11.03
CA ILE A 199 16.63 0.38 10.24
C ILE A 199 16.22 0.30 8.79
N ALA A 200 17.09 0.82 7.94
CA ALA A 200 16.99 0.76 6.49
C ALA A 200 17.60 -0.56 5.99
N ILE A 201 16.77 -1.45 5.44
CA ILE A 201 17.12 -2.80 5.01
C ILE A 201 16.76 -2.97 3.54
N ASN A 202 17.62 -3.63 2.77
CA ASN A 202 17.27 -4.10 1.44
C ASN A 202 16.55 -5.46 1.52
N ASP A 203 15.34 -5.52 0.98
CA ASP A 203 14.59 -6.76 0.80
C ASP A 203 15.36 -7.71 -0.14
N GLU A 204 15.09 -9.02 -0.07
CA GLU A 204 15.70 -10.04 -0.95
C GLU A 204 15.53 -9.73 -2.45
N ASN A 205 14.51 -8.93 -2.78
CA ASN A 205 14.23 -8.45 -4.13
C ASN A 205 15.01 -7.17 -4.52
N GLY A 206 15.99 -6.74 -3.72
CA GLY A 206 16.73 -5.49 -3.90
C GLY A 206 15.92 -4.23 -3.67
N LYS A 207 14.80 -4.33 -2.93
CA LYS A 207 13.92 -3.18 -2.63
C LYS A 207 14.24 -2.63 -1.25
N PHE A 208 14.71 -1.39 -1.19
CA PHE A 208 14.93 -0.68 0.06
C PHE A 208 13.62 -0.50 0.85
N LYS A 209 13.63 -0.90 2.13
CA LYS A 209 12.53 -0.77 3.08
C LYS A 209 13.08 -0.30 4.42
N GLU A 210 12.41 0.68 5.01
CA GLU A 210 12.62 1.01 6.41
C GLU A 210 11.72 0.12 7.27
N GLU A 211 12.31 -0.59 8.22
CA GLU A 211 11.60 -1.43 9.17
C GLU A 211 11.97 -1.06 10.60
N ILE A 212 10.98 -1.08 11.49
CA ILE A 212 11.20 -0.87 12.92
C ILE A 212 11.59 -2.20 13.55
N VAL A 213 12.80 -2.25 14.09
CA VAL A 213 13.30 -3.43 14.79
C VAL A 213 12.60 -3.53 16.14
N ASN A 214 12.50 -4.76 16.65
CA ASN A 214 11.84 -5.06 17.92
C ASN A 214 10.35 -4.71 17.99
N LYS A 215 9.67 -4.32 16.91
CA LYS A 215 8.26 -3.89 16.97
C LYS A 215 7.30 -4.87 17.66
N TYR A 216 7.60 -6.17 17.68
CA TYR A 216 6.82 -7.21 18.37
C TYR A 216 7.37 -7.60 19.76
N PHE A 217 8.45 -6.97 20.22
CA PHE A 217 9.03 -7.20 21.54
C PHE A 217 8.53 -6.14 22.51
N LEU A 218 8.10 -6.61 23.68
CA LEU A 218 7.75 -5.79 24.82
C LEU A 218 9.00 -5.61 25.67
N MET A 219 9.29 -4.37 26.08
CA MET A 219 10.44 -4.09 26.91
C MET A 219 10.00 -4.22 28.36
N TYR A 220 10.48 -5.29 29.01
CA TYR A 220 10.31 -5.56 30.44
C TYR A 220 11.66 -5.36 31.11
N GLN A 221 11.92 -4.19 31.67
CA GLN A 221 13.23 -3.75 32.17
C GLN A 221 13.60 -4.45 33.49
N GLY A 222 13.75 -5.77 33.48
CA GLY A 222 14.30 -6.58 34.57
C GLY A 222 13.28 -7.35 35.41
N SER A 223 11.98 -7.11 35.26
CA SER A 223 10.96 -7.99 35.84
C SER A 223 9.78 -8.19 34.88
N VAL A 224 9.58 -9.44 34.47
CA VAL A 224 8.35 -9.86 33.79
C VAL A 224 7.23 -9.80 34.85
N PRO A 225 6.02 -9.30 34.51
CA PRO A 225 4.89 -9.32 35.42
C PRO A 225 4.68 -10.70 36.02
N LYS A 226 4.48 -10.76 37.34
CA LYS A 226 4.31 -12.04 38.06
C LYS A 226 3.14 -12.88 37.53
N ASP A 227 2.19 -12.23 36.88
CA ASP A 227 0.97 -12.84 36.34
C ASP A 227 1.16 -13.41 34.91
N ARG A 228 2.33 -13.25 34.29
CA ARG A 228 2.59 -13.72 32.92
C ARG A 228 3.78 -14.66 32.85
N THR A 229 3.61 -15.76 32.12
CA THR A 229 4.71 -16.68 31.83
C THR A 229 5.50 -16.23 30.59
N LEU A 230 6.72 -16.75 30.43
CA LEU A 230 7.52 -16.49 29.23
C LEU A 230 6.85 -17.06 27.97
N ASP A 231 6.17 -18.20 28.11
CA ASP A 231 5.46 -18.86 27.02
C ASP A 231 4.30 -17.99 26.50
N ASP A 232 3.54 -17.36 27.40
CA ASP A 232 2.47 -16.43 27.03
C ASP A 232 3.00 -15.25 26.19
N ILE A 233 4.17 -14.71 26.54
CA ILE A 233 4.80 -13.58 25.83
C ILE A 233 5.26 -14.01 24.43
N VAL A 234 5.82 -15.21 24.31
CA VAL A 234 6.23 -15.77 23.02
C VAL A 234 5.01 -16.06 22.14
N GLU A 235 3.93 -16.59 22.73
CA GLU A 235 2.69 -16.85 22.03
C GLU A 235 2.03 -15.55 21.56
N GLU A 236 1.93 -14.53 22.41
CA GLU A 236 1.42 -13.21 22.06
C GLU A 236 2.20 -12.65 20.86
N ARG A 237 3.52 -12.73 20.89
CA ARG A 237 4.38 -12.28 19.79
C ARG A 237 4.06 -13.00 18.48
N LYS A 238 3.88 -14.33 18.52
CA LYS A 238 3.54 -15.14 17.35
C LYS A 238 2.20 -14.72 16.76
N TRP A 239 1.17 -14.54 17.57
CA TRP A 239 -0.15 -14.12 17.11
C TRP A 239 -0.19 -12.68 16.60
N ARG A 240 0.55 -11.77 17.23
CA ARG A 240 0.70 -10.39 16.74
C ARG A 240 1.34 -10.35 15.36
N LYS A 241 2.39 -11.14 15.14
CA LYS A 241 3.04 -11.26 13.83
C LYS A 241 2.08 -11.85 12.78
N TRP A 242 1.37 -12.92 13.15
CA TRP A 242 0.39 -13.55 12.27
C TRP A 242 -0.76 -12.61 11.89
N ALA A 243 -1.25 -11.77 12.81
CA ALA A 243 -2.31 -10.81 12.53
C ALA A 243 -1.90 -9.83 11.42
N ASP A 244 -0.65 -9.37 11.43
CA ASP A 244 -0.13 -8.40 10.47
C ASP A 244 0.25 -9.01 9.13
N GLU A 245 0.88 -10.19 9.17
CA GLU A 245 1.46 -10.83 7.98
C GLU A 245 0.51 -11.78 7.26
N VAL A 246 -0.55 -12.23 7.93
CA VAL A 246 -1.49 -13.21 7.36
C VAL A 246 -2.89 -12.63 7.35
N PHE A 247 -3.44 -12.33 8.53
CA PHE A 247 -4.85 -11.96 8.66
C PHE A 247 -5.21 -10.70 7.86
N VAL A 248 -4.45 -9.61 8.01
CA VAL A 248 -4.74 -8.35 7.29
C VAL A 248 -4.68 -8.52 5.77
N HIS A 249 -3.81 -9.37 5.24
CA HIS A 249 -3.69 -9.62 3.81
C HIS A 249 -4.87 -10.41 3.23
N THR A 250 -5.66 -11.07 4.08
CA THR A 250 -6.92 -11.72 3.67
C THR A 250 -8.10 -10.75 3.62
N LEU A 251 -8.07 -9.64 4.36
CA LEU A 251 -9.20 -8.70 4.46
C LEU A 251 -9.49 -7.99 3.15
N SER A 252 -8.47 -7.37 2.55
CA SER A 252 -8.66 -6.53 1.34
C SER A 252 -9.24 -7.33 0.16
N PRO A 253 -8.73 -8.53 -0.21
CA PRO A 253 -9.32 -9.33 -1.27
C PRO A 253 -10.77 -9.77 -1.00
N ASN A 254 -11.16 -9.88 0.28
CA ASN A 254 -12.52 -10.27 0.65
C ASN A 254 -13.53 -9.13 0.51
N VAL A 255 -13.18 -7.92 0.96
CA VAL A 255 -14.09 -6.77 0.91
C VAL A 255 -14.19 -6.14 -0.48
N TYR A 256 -13.16 -6.31 -1.33
CA TYR A 256 -13.11 -5.75 -2.69
C TYR A 256 -13.26 -6.80 -3.80
N ARG A 257 -13.92 -7.94 -3.52
CA ARG A 257 -14.01 -9.06 -4.45
C ARG A 257 -14.77 -8.71 -5.74
N THR A 258 -15.89 -7.99 -5.62
CA THR A 258 -16.66 -7.46 -6.75
C THR A 258 -16.66 -5.93 -6.75
N ILE A 259 -16.99 -5.32 -7.89
CA ILE A 259 -17.08 -3.85 -8.00
C ILE A 259 -18.16 -3.33 -7.04
N ASN A 260 -19.34 -3.96 -7.02
CA ASN A 260 -20.44 -3.56 -6.14
C ASN A 260 -20.06 -3.65 -4.64
N GLU A 261 -19.41 -4.75 -4.22
CA GLU A 261 -18.91 -4.89 -2.84
C GLU A 261 -17.86 -3.81 -2.51
N SER A 262 -17.02 -3.43 -3.48
CA SER A 262 -16.06 -2.35 -3.30
C SER A 262 -16.72 -1.00 -3.08
N TYR A 263 -17.70 -0.63 -3.91
CA TYR A 263 -18.45 0.62 -3.71
C TYR A 263 -19.23 0.63 -2.39
N GLN A 264 -19.87 -0.48 -2.04
CA GLN A 264 -20.54 -0.62 -0.73
C GLN A 264 -19.54 -0.44 0.42
N THR A 265 -18.37 -1.05 0.33
CA THR A 265 -17.30 -0.91 1.34
C THR A 265 -16.86 0.54 1.48
N PHE A 266 -16.66 1.26 0.38
CA PHE A 266 -16.27 2.67 0.42
C PHE A 266 -17.36 3.60 0.96
N ASN A 267 -18.64 3.30 0.71
CA ASN A 267 -19.74 4.02 1.35
C ASN A 267 -19.74 3.77 2.87
N ILE A 268 -19.58 2.52 3.31
CA ILE A 268 -19.45 2.20 4.74
C ILE A 268 -18.23 2.92 5.35
N PHE A 269 -17.12 3.04 4.63
CA PHE A 269 -15.95 3.76 5.10
C PHE A 269 -16.22 5.26 5.23
N SER A 270 -16.94 5.83 4.27
CA SER A 270 -17.37 7.21 4.32
C SER A 270 -18.24 7.50 5.54
N ASP A 271 -19.19 6.62 5.83
CA ASP A 271 -20.13 6.80 6.92
C ASP A 271 -19.44 6.57 8.27
N ALA A 272 -18.64 5.50 8.40
CA ALA A 272 -17.90 5.20 9.62
C ALA A 272 -16.86 6.28 9.94
N GLY A 273 -16.17 6.78 8.91
CA GLY A 273 -15.18 7.85 9.01
C GLY A 273 -15.75 9.25 9.11
N LYS A 274 -17.08 9.43 9.00
CA LYS A 274 -17.76 10.73 8.97
C LYS A 274 -17.13 11.70 7.97
N TRP A 275 -16.85 11.20 6.77
CA TRP A 275 -16.15 11.97 5.74
C TRP A 275 -16.94 13.17 5.23
N ASP A 276 -18.26 13.16 5.43
CA ASP A 276 -19.15 14.29 5.19
C ASP A 276 -18.95 15.45 6.17
N GLU A 277 -18.53 15.18 7.41
CA GLU A 277 -18.22 16.21 8.41
C GLU A 277 -16.81 16.81 8.19
N TYR A 278 -15.83 15.99 7.78
CA TYR A 278 -14.41 16.38 7.77
C TYR A 278 -13.85 16.75 6.40
N PHE A 279 -14.44 16.26 5.31
CA PHE A 279 -13.93 16.47 3.95
C PHE A 279 -15.00 17.10 3.07
N SER A 280 -14.56 17.79 2.02
CA SER A 280 -15.50 18.40 1.09
C SER A 280 -16.25 17.33 0.28
N SER A 281 -17.49 17.63 -0.16
CA SER A 281 -18.34 16.66 -0.84
C SER A 281 -17.72 16.11 -2.13
N TRP A 282 -16.92 16.91 -2.84
CA TRP A 282 -16.24 16.47 -4.05
C TRP A 282 -15.04 15.54 -3.74
N GLU A 283 -14.28 15.80 -2.68
CA GLU A 283 -13.19 14.91 -2.22
C GLU A 283 -13.77 13.55 -1.82
N ARG A 284 -14.86 13.57 -1.04
CA ARG A 284 -15.60 12.37 -0.67
C ARG A 284 -16.05 11.58 -1.90
N LEU A 285 -16.66 12.26 -2.89
CA LEU A 285 -17.12 11.61 -4.12
C LEU A 285 -15.95 11.01 -4.92
N LEU A 286 -14.82 11.73 -5.01
CA LEU A 286 -13.60 11.23 -5.64
C LEU A 286 -13.07 9.98 -4.93
N MET A 287 -12.94 10.04 -3.61
CA MET A 287 -12.48 8.94 -2.76
C MET A 287 -13.34 7.69 -2.92
N ILE A 288 -14.66 7.84 -2.93
CA ILE A 288 -15.59 6.70 -3.09
C ILE A 288 -15.46 6.10 -4.50
N ASN A 289 -15.60 6.91 -5.55
CA ASN A 289 -15.64 6.38 -6.92
C ASN A 289 -14.28 5.84 -7.39
N ILE A 290 -13.24 6.66 -7.29
CA ILE A 290 -11.89 6.29 -7.75
C ILE A 290 -11.27 5.27 -6.79
N GLY A 291 -11.47 5.44 -5.48
CA GLY A 291 -10.96 4.52 -4.48
C GLY A 291 -11.57 3.13 -4.60
N ALA A 292 -12.89 3.01 -4.75
CA ALA A 292 -13.54 1.71 -4.92
C ALA A 292 -13.07 0.98 -6.18
N LEU A 293 -12.95 1.70 -7.30
CA LEU A 293 -12.45 1.11 -8.54
C LEU A 293 -10.99 0.66 -8.42
N ALA A 294 -10.12 1.50 -7.84
CA ALA A 294 -8.71 1.16 -7.64
C ALA A 294 -8.55 -0.05 -6.70
N MET A 295 -9.29 -0.08 -5.59
CA MET A 295 -9.21 -1.17 -4.62
C MET A 295 -9.74 -2.49 -5.15
N TYR A 296 -10.71 -2.49 -6.07
CA TYR A 296 -11.12 -3.69 -6.78
C TYR A 296 -9.97 -4.33 -7.57
N PHE A 297 -9.22 -3.54 -8.35
CA PHE A 297 -8.07 -4.04 -9.09
C PHE A 297 -6.91 -4.44 -8.17
N ILE A 298 -6.65 -3.66 -7.12
CA ILE A 298 -5.64 -3.97 -6.10
C ILE A 298 -5.99 -5.27 -5.38
N GLY A 299 -7.25 -5.48 -4.99
CA GLY A 299 -7.74 -6.69 -4.33
C GLY A 299 -7.46 -7.95 -5.16
N LYS A 300 -7.72 -7.90 -6.48
CA LYS A 300 -7.35 -8.99 -7.39
C LYS A 300 -5.85 -9.23 -7.48
N ARG A 301 -5.03 -8.17 -7.48
CA ARG A 301 -3.57 -8.29 -7.51
C ARG A 301 -3.04 -8.87 -6.20
N LEU A 302 -3.62 -8.47 -5.06
CA LEU A 302 -3.28 -8.99 -3.73
C LEU A 302 -3.68 -10.47 -3.60
N LYS A 303 -4.86 -10.86 -4.10
CA LYS A 303 -5.28 -12.27 -4.17
C LYS A 303 -4.20 -13.14 -4.82
N LYS A 304 -3.66 -12.69 -5.97
CA LYS A 304 -2.58 -13.40 -6.68
C LYS A 304 -1.26 -13.38 -5.91
N ARG A 305 -0.86 -12.21 -5.39
CA ARG A 305 0.41 -12.04 -4.65
C ARG A 305 0.49 -12.92 -3.40
N HIS A 306 -0.61 -13.03 -2.67
CA HIS A 306 -0.66 -13.79 -1.41
C HIS A 306 -1.16 -15.23 -1.59
N HIS A 307 -1.22 -15.73 -2.84
CA HIS A 307 -1.62 -17.10 -3.16
C HIS A 307 -2.94 -17.54 -2.49
N LEU A 308 -3.93 -16.64 -2.45
CA LEU A 308 -5.23 -16.95 -1.84
C LEU A 308 -6.05 -17.88 -2.74
N LYS A 309 -6.93 -18.67 -2.11
CA LYS A 309 -7.86 -19.58 -2.80
C LYS A 309 -8.76 -18.83 -3.76
N ASP A 310 -9.35 -19.56 -4.71
CA ASP A 310 -10.19 -18.93 -5.72
C ASP A 310 -11.42 -18.24 -5.14
N ASP A 311 -12.06 -18.89 -4.18
CA ASP A 311 -12.95 -18.25 -3.24
C ASP A 311 -12.15 -17.66 -2.07
N VAL A 312 -11.99 -16.34 -2.09
CA VAL A 312 -11.31 -15.56 -1.05
C VAL A 312 -11.95 -15.73 0.33
N ARG A 313 -13.25 -16.10 0.39
CA ARG A 313 -13.95 -16.31 1.67
C ARG A 313 -13.50 -17.58 2.38
N GLN A 314 -13.13 -18.62 1.63
CA GLN A 314 -12.55 -19.83 2.23
C GLN A 314 -11.19 -19.54 2.85
N SER A 315 -10.37 -18.74 2.17
CA SER A 315 -9.09 -18.27 2.74
C SER A 315 -9.28 -17.43 4.01
N PHE A 316 -10.37 -16.67 4.11
CA PHE A 316 -10.70 -15.92 5.33
C PHE A 316 -11.17 -16.83 6.47
N MET A 317 -11.99 -17.84 6.17
CA MET A 317 -12.47 -18.80 7.17
C MET A 317 -11.39 -19.77 7.66
N MET A 318 -10.18 -19.71 7.09
CA MET A 318 -9.04 -20.55 7.48
C MET A 318 -9.37 -22.05 7.48
N LYS A 319 -10.30 -22.45 6.60
CA LYS A 319 -10.68 -23.85 6.34
C LYS A 319 -9.84 -24.43 5.21
#